data_AF-A0A5C8T8K8-F1
#
_entry.id   AF-A0A5C8T8K8-F1
#
_cell.length_a   1.000
_cell.length_b   1.000
_cell.length_c   1.000
_cell.angle_alpha   90.00
_cell.angle_beta   90.00
_cell.angle_gamma   90.00
#
_symmetry.space_group_name_H-M   'P 1'
#
loop_
_entity.id
_entity.type
_entity.pdbx_description
1 polymer ?
#
loop_
_entity_poly.entity_id
_entity_poly.type
_entity_poly.pdbx_seq_one_letter_code
_entity_poly.pdbx_strand_id
1 'polypeptide(L)'
;MGIRIARKTVHLEGHCTVEEAPPLLEALRKPGPHKVVLTKCLGLHAAILQVLAAARPAALTPPADPALAGVVMPFLQGAAEAAPPAPGAAA
;
A
#
# COMPACT_ATOMS: atom_id res chain seq x y z
N MET A 1 11.87 -2.32 11.56
CA MET A 1 11.09 -3.49 11.08
C MET A 1 9.61 -3.21 11.25
N GLY A 2 8.98 -2.67 10.20
CA GLY A 2 7.57 -2.24 10.24
C GLY A 2 6.64 -3.05 9.34
N ILE A 3 7.08 -4.15 8.73
CA ILE A 3 6.25 -4.97 7.83
C ILE A 3 6.06 -6.36 8.40
N ARG A 4 4.81 -6.79 8.48
CA ARG A 4 4.42 -8.15 8.83
C ARG A 4 3.49 -8.72 7.77
N ILE A 5 3.83 -9.89 7.23
CA ILE A 5 3.05 -10.54 6.17
C ILE A 5 2.37 -11.78 6.76
N ALA A 6 1.04 -11.82 6.67
CA ALA A 6 0.22 -12.95 7.12
C ALA A 6 -0.72 -13.37 6.00
N ARG A 7 -0.49 -14.56 5.43
CA ARG A 7 -1.25 -15.10 4.29
C ARG A 7 -1.23 -14.16 3.07
N LYS A 8 -2.34 -13.45 2.81
CA LYS A 8 -2.53 -12.46 1.73
C LYS A 8 -2.74 -11.05 2.28
N THR A 9 -2.30 -10.81 3.51
CA THR A 9 -2.46 -9.53 4.20
C THR A 9 -1.09 -9.01 4.60
N VAL A 10 -0.79 -7.79 4.20
CA VAL A 10 0.42 -7.06 4.53
C VAL A 10 0.06 -6.01 5.57
N HIS A 11 0.69 -6.10 6.73
CA HIS A 11 0.50 -5.21 7.86
C HIS A 11 1.70 -4.28 7.92
N LEU A 12 1.46 -2.97 7.88
CA LEU A 12 2.46 -1.95 8.12
C LEU A 12 2.24 -1.37 9.52
N GLU A 13 3.23 -1.54 10.39
CA GLU A 13 3.18 -1.25 11.82
C GLU A 13 4.37 -0.35 12.20
N GLY A 14 4.13 0.65 13.05
CA GLY A 14 5.15 1.60 13.47
C GLY A 14 5.62 2.55 12.35
N HIS A 15 6.89 2.92 12.38
CA HIS A 15 7.52 3.75 11.34
C HIS A 15 8.11 2.85 10.26
N CYS A 16 7.56 2.92 9.05
CA CYS A 16 8.03 2.18 7.89
C CYS A 16 9.03 3.04 7.12
N THR A 17 10.27 2.58 7.05
CA THR A 17 11.38 3.31 6.42
C THR A 17 11.55 2.89 4.96
N VAL A 18 12.55 3.47 4.28
CA VAL A 18 12.86 3.09 2.89
C VAL A 18 13.28 1.62 2.76
N GLU A 19 13.90 1.04 3.79
CA GLU A 19 14.42 -0.34 3.78
C GLU A 19 13.29 -1.38 3.68
N GLU A 20 12.07 -0.97 4.04
CA GLU A 20 10.87 -1.79 3.96
C GLU A 20 10.27 -1.84 2.53
N ALA A 21 10.70 -0.98 1.62
CA ALA A 21 10.10 -0.89 0.28
C ALA A 21 10.40 -2.12 -0.61
N PRO A 22 11.64 -2.64 -0.69
CA PRO A 22 11.91 -3.87 -1.45
C PRO A 22 11.11 -5.10 -0.99
N PRO A 23 11.09 -5.48 0.32
CA PRO A 23 10.33 -6.64 0.74
C PRO A 23 8.81 -6.45 0.60
N LEU A 24 8.31 -5.21 0.70
CA LEU A 24 6.91 -4.90 0.40
C LEU A 24 6.57 -5.17 -1.06
N LEU A 25 7.41 -4.70 -1.99
CA LEU A 25 7.21 -4.89 -3.41
C LEU A 25 7.22 -6.37 -3.78
N GLU A 26 8.17 -7.14 -3.23
CA GLU A 26 8.24 -8.58 -3.43
C GLU A 26 6.99 -9.30 -2.89
N ALA A 27 6.47 -8.87 -1.75
CA ALA A 27 5.25 -9.44 -1.19
C ALA A 27 4.03 -9.16 -2.09
N LEU A 28 3.89 -7.92 -2.56
CA LEU A 28 2.74 -7.50 -3.36
C LEU A 28 2.80 -7.98 -4.82
N ARG A 29 3.99 -8.33 -5.33
CA ARG A 29 4.15 -8.97 -6.65
C ARG A 29 3.61 -10.40 -6.72
N LYS A 30 3.44 -11.07 -5.58
CA LYS A 30 2.93 -12.45 -5.55
C LYS A 30 1.50 -12.47 -6.11
N PRO A 31 1.13 -13.48 -6.93
CA PRO A 31 -0.18 -13.53 -7.55
C PRO A 31 -1.31 -13.64 -6.50
N GLY A 32 -2.35 -12.82 -6.67
CA GLY A 32 -3.56 -12.82 -5.87
C GLY A 32 -3.89 -11.47 -5.24
N PRO A 33 -5.13 -11.28 -4.76
CA PRO A 33 -5.54 -10.03 -4.14
C PRO A 33 -4.82 -9.87 -2.79
N HIS A 34 -4.05 -8.80 -2.65
CA HIS A 34 -3.42 -8.42 -1.39
C HIS A 34 -4.29 -7.43 -0.64
N LYS A 35 -4.43 -7.66 0.66
CA LYS A 35 -5.00 -6.70 1.60
C LYS A 35 -3.86 -5.97 2.30
N VAL A 36 -3.87 -4.66 2.33
CA VAL A 36 -2.88 -3.85 3.05
C VAL A 36 -3.55 -3.19 4.23
N VAL A 37 -2.97 -3.35 5.42
CA VAL A 37 -3.48 -2.81 6.68
C VAL A 37 -2.47 -1.83 7.25
N LEU A 38 -2.86 -0.55 7.32
CA LEU A 38 -2.03 0.54 7.83
C LEU A 38 -2.41 0.97 9.25
N THR A 39 -3.40 0.32 9.89
CA THR A 39 -4.01 0.80 11.15
C THR A 39 -3.01 1.09 12.27
N LYS A 40 -1.92 0.34 12.35
CA LYS A 40 -0.86 0.52 13.36
C LYS A 40 0.35 1.30 12.83
N CYS A 41 0.24 1.86 11.64
CA CYS A 41 1.30 2.66 11.03
C CYS A 41 1.31 4.05 11.67
N LEU A 42 2.51 4.49 12.04
CA LEU A 42 2.79 5.80 12.65
C LEU A 42 3.53 6.73 11.67
N GLY A 43 4.10 6.17 10.59
CA GLY A 43 4.75 6.94 9.55
C GLY A 43 5.18 6.07 8.37
N LEU A 44 5.09 6.61 7.16
CA LEU A 44 5.44 5.94 5.91
C LEU A 44 6.47 6.77 5.16
N HIS A 45 7.59 6.16 4.80
CA HIS A 45 8.49 6.76 3.82
C HIS A 45 7.79 6.85 2.46
N ALA A 46 8.08 7.90 1.67
CA ALA A 46 7.45 8.11 0.36
C ALA A 46 7.62 6.91 -0.60
N ALA A 47 8.75 6.21 -0.52
CA ALA A 47 9.01 4.98 -1.27
C ALA A 47 7.96 3.88 -1.00
N ILE A 48 7.48 3.76 0.23
CA ILE A 48 6.41 2.81 0.59
C ILE A 48 5.10 3.20 -0.09
N LEU A 49 4.76 4.50 -0.10
CA LEU A 49 3.58 5.01 -0.77
C LEU A 49 3.61 4.73 -2.28
N GLN A 50 4.76 4.90 -2.91
CA GLN A 50 4.96 4.60 -4.34
C GLN A 50 4.76 3.12 -4.64
N VAL A 51 5.31 2.22 -3.80
CA VAL A 51 5.10 0.77 -3.94
C VAL A 51 3.61 0.42 -3.81
N LEU A 52 2.90 0.97 -2.82
CA LEU A 52 1.47 0.73 -2.63
C LEU A 52 0.64 1.24 -3.80
N ALA A 53 0.94 2.45 -4.30
CA ALA A 53 0.29 3.05 -5.47
C ALA A 53 0.48 2.20 -6.74
N ALA A 54 1.69 1.70 -6.96
CA ALA A 54 2.00 0.86 -8.12
C ALA A 54 1.37 -0.54 -8.02
N ALA A 55 1.36 -1.12 -6.82
CA ALA A 55 0.87 -2.48 -6.59
C ALA A 55 -0.66 -2.60 -6.60
N ARG A 56 -1.39 -1.50 -6.33
CA ARG A 56 -2.86 -1.45 -6.29
C ARG A 56 -3.48 -2.61 -5.49
N PRO A 57 -3.27 -2.65 -4.17
CA PRO A 57 -3.81 -3.71 -3.34
C PRO A 57 -5.33 -3.77 -3.48
N ALA A 58 -5.88 -4.99 -3.44
CA ALA A 58 -7.32 -5.23 -3.59
C ALA A 58 -8.14 -4.61 -2.46
N ALA A 59 -7.54 -4.43 -1.28
CA ALA A 59 -8.13 -3.66 -0.19
C ALA A 59 -7.04 -2.92 0.59
N LEU A 60 -7.36 -1.72 1.05
CA LEU A 60 -6.49 -0.87 1.84
C LEU A 60 -7.25 -0.40 3.09
N THR A 61 -6.71 -0.69 4.27
CA THR A 61 -7.23 -0.19 5.55
C THR A 61 -6.39 1.00 6.00
N PRO A 62 -6.99 2.15 6.35
CA PRO A 62 -6.25 3.36 6.70
C PRO A 62 -5.43 3.29 7.98
N PRO A 63 -4.43 4.19 8.10
CA PRO A 63 -3.83 4.51 9.39
C PRO A 63 -4.89 4.91 10.40
N ALA A 64 -4.70 4.52 11.66
CA ALA A 64 -5.60 4.95 12.73
C ALA A 64 -5.42 6.44 13.06
N ASP A 65 -4.20 6.98 12.85
CA ASP A 65 -3.93 8.40 12.99
C ASP A 65 -4.59 9.19 11.84
N PRO A 66 -5.53 10.11 12.14
CA PRO A 66 -6.30 10.80 11.11
C PRO A 66 -5.46 11.80 10.30
N ALA A 67 -4.38 12.36 10.88
CA ALA A 67 -3.50 13.27 10.15
C ALA A 67 -2.69 12.51 9.08
N LEU A 68 -2.12 11.37 9.45
CA LEU A 68 -1.43 10.48 8.53
C LEU A 68 -2.40 9.93 7.47
N ALA A 69 -3.59 9.48 7.87
CA ALA A 69 -4.61 9.03 6.92
C ALA A 69 -5.01 10.13 5.92
N GLY A 70 -5.16 11.37 6.39
CA GLY A 70 -5.51 12.53 5.57
C GLY A 70 -4.48 12.88 4.51
N VAL A 71 -3.21 12.49 4.68
CA VAL A 71 -2.15 12.67 3.67
C VAL A 71 -2.01 11.44 2.78
N VAL A 72 -2.04 10.25 3.38
CA VAL A 72 -1.76 8.98 2.70
C VAL A 72 -2.89 8.55 1.77
N MET A 73 -4.14 8.67 2.22
CA MET A 73 -5.28 8.17 1.45
C MET A 73 -5.49 8.91 0.13
N PRO A 74 -5.48 10.26 0.08
CA PRO A 74 -5.65 10.98 -1.18
C PRO A 74 -4.56 10.64 -2.21
N PHE A 75 -3.31 10.44 -1.77
CA PHE A 75 -2.23 10.05 -2.66
C PHE A 75 -2.48 8.67 -3.30
N LEU A 76 -2.89 7.68 -2.50
CA LEU A 76 -3.13 6.33 -2.97
C LEU A 76 -4.41 6.24 -3.84
N GLN A 77 -5.44 7.02 -3.52
CA GLN A 77 -6.66 7.13 -4.31
C GLN A 77 -6.39 7.84 -5.65
N GLY A 78 -5.65 8.95 -5.64
CA GLY A 78 -5.26 9.67 -6.86
C GLY A 78 -4.40 8.82 -7.80
N ALA A 79 -3.50 7.99 -7.26
CA ALA A 79 -2.72 7.06 -8.06
C ALA A 79 -3.54 5.92 -8.69
N ALA A 80 -4.64 5.52 -8.04
CA ALA A 80 -5.57 4.55 -8.62
C ALA A 80 -6.36 5.16 -9.79
N GLU A 81 -6.70 6.46 -9.71
CA GLU A 81 -7.46 7.18 -10.74
C GLU A 81 -6.61 7.62 -11.94
N ALA A 82 -5.35 8.03 -11.72
CA ALA A 82 -4.42 8.41 -12.78
C ALA A 82 -3.96 7.23 -13.66
N ALA A 83 -4.38 6.02 -13.31
CA ALA A 83 -4.15 4.82 -14.07
C ALA A 83 -4.86 4.86 -15.43
N PRO A 84 -4.16 4.67 -16.56
CA PRO A 84 -4.87 4.34 -17.80
C PRO A 84 -5.67 3.04 -17.58
N PRO A 85 -6.88 2.92 -18.16
CA PRO A 85 -7.65 1.68 -18.09
C PRO A 85 -6.78 0.54 -18.63
N ALA A 86 -6.82 -0.60 -17.94
CA ALA A 86 -6.04 -1.76 -18.34
C ALA A 86 -6.35 -2.09 -19.82
N PRO A 87 -5.33 -2.32 -20.67
CA PRO A 87 -5.56 -2.73 -22.04
C PRO A 87 -6.26 -4.10 -22.02
N GLY A 88 -7.54 -4.15 -22.35
CA GLY A 88 -8.35 -5.38 -22.38
C GLY A 88 -9.79 -5.29 -21.84
N ALA A 89 -10.25 -4.14 -21.32
CA ALA A 89 -11.62 -3.99 -20.80
C ALA A 89 -12.65 -3.50 -21.84
N ALA A 90 -12.30 -3.43 -23.13
CA ALA A 90 -13.25 -3.21 -24.22
C ALA A 90 -13.51 -4.55 -24.91
N ALA A 91 -14.66 -5.14 -24.61
CA ALA A 91 -15.29 -6.17 -25.43
C ALA A 91 -16.54 -5.55 -26.07
#